data_AF-A0A1H8I0I0-F1
#
_entry.id   AF-A0A1H8I0I0-F1
#
_cell.length_a   1.000
_cell.length_b   1.000
_cell.length_c   1.000
_cell.angle_alpha   90.00
_cell.angle_beta   90.00
_cell.angle_gamma   90.00
#
_symmetry.space_group_name_H-M   'P 1'
#
loop_
_entity.id
_entity.type
_entity.pdbx_description
1 polymer ?
#
loop_
_entity_poly.entity_id
_entity_poly.type
_entity_poly.pdbx_seq_one_letter_code
_entity_poly.pdbx_strand_id
1 'polypeptide(L)'
;MFDPNIQDFYERVGRLNKAHARGQGFVAAGLLSRADYRRTPRATRIKLIFPIAFIILAGIALKGTVYYFVGPQTYEARVSELQNGQGFDRLGAAIMQADPATRWVAGAIRESLTSLR
;
A
#
# COMPACT_ATOMS: atom_id res chain seq x y z
N MET A 1 0.44 -7.15 -67.13
CA MET A 1 -0.84 -7.58 -66.52
C MET A 1 -0.76 -7.30 -65.04
N PHE A 2 -1.61 -6.42 -64.54
CA PHE A 2 -1.80 -6.21 -63.10
C PHE A 2 -2.66 -7.38 -62.62
N ASP A 3 -2.20 -8.17 -61.65
CA ASP A 3 -2.99 -9.27 -61.08
C ASP A 3 -3.58 -8.80 -59.74
N PRO A 4 -4.89 -8.49 -59.68
CA PRO A 4 -5.55 -8.04 -58.45
C PRO A 4 -5.42 -9.04 -57.30
N ASN A 5 -5.26 -10.33 -57.60
CA ASN A 5 -5.12 -11.38 -56.59
C ASN A 5 -3.77 -11.28 -55.85
N ILE A 6 -2.71 -10.90 -56.58
CA ILE A 6 -1.38 -10.71 -56.01
C ILE A 6 -1.36 -9.48 -55.09
N GLN A 7 -2.05 -8.39 -55.47
CA GLN A 7 -2.15 -7.20 -54.62
C GLN A 7 -2.90 -7.51 -53.31
N ASP A 8 -4.06 -8.17 -53.38
CA ASP A 8 -4.83 -8.53 -52.20
C ASP A 8 -4.08 -9.53 -51.29
N PHE A 9 -3.25 -10.40 -51.87
CA PHE A 9 -2.33 -11.24 -51.11
C PHE A 9 -1.32 -10.41 -50.31
N TYR A 10 -0.64 -9.45 -50.95
CA TYR A 10 0.34 -8.59 -50.25
C TYR A 10 -0.30 -7.69 -49.19
N GLU A 11 -1.51 -7.19 -49.42
CA GLU A 11 -2.26 -6.43 -48.41
C GLU A 11 -2.59 -7.28 -47.18
N ARG A 12 -2.99 -8.55 -47.38
CA ARG A 12 -3.21 -9.51 -46.29
C ARG A 12 -1.92 -9.78 -45.51
N VAL A 13 -0.81 -10.00 -46.19
CA VAL A 13 0.51 -10.19 -45.55
C VAL A 13 0.93 -8.95 -44.77
N GLY A 14 0.70 -7.75 -45.31
CA GLY A 14 0.97 -6.49 -44.63
C GLY A 14 0.17 -6.33 -43.33
N ARG A 15 -1.13 -6.66 -43.36
CA ARG A 15 -1.99 -6.68 -42.17
C ARG A 15 -1.48 -7.67 -41.12
N LEU A 16 -1.07 -8.86 -41.54
CA LEU A 16 -0.53 -9.90 -40.66
C LEU A 16 0.78 -9.45 -39.99
N ASN A 17 1.72 -8.90 -40.76
CA ASN A 17 2.99 -8.39 -40.24
C ASN A 17 2.79 -7.22 -39.26
N LYS A 18 1.85 -6.30 -39.55
CA LYS A 18 1.50 -5.19 -38.66
C LYS A 18 0.86 -5.67 -37.34
N ALA A 19 0.10 -6.76 -37.37
CA ALA A 19 -0.46 -7.38 -36.17
C ALA A 19 0.62 -8.12 -35.35
N HIS A 20 1.50 -8.86 -36.03
CA HIS A 20 2.68 -9.49 -35.42
C HIS A 20 3.60 -8.48 -34.73
N ALA A 21 3.94 -7.38 -35.40
CA ALA A 21 4.78 -6.31 -34.84
C ALA A 21 4.17 -5.63 -33.60
N ARG A 22 2.83 -5.62 -33.49
CA ARG A 22 2.09 -5.12 -32.31
C ARG A 22 2.00 -6.15 -31.18
N GLY A 23 2.63 -7.31 -31.32
CA GLY A 23 2.62 -8.38 -30.33
C GLY A 23 1.25 -9.06 -30.18
N GLN A 24 0.40 -8.99 -31.21
CA GLN A 24 -0.87 -9.72 -31.23
C GLN A 24 -0.54 -11.21 -31.45
N GLY A 25 -0.82 -12.04 -30.45
CA GLY A 25 -0.65 -13.48 -30.56
C GLY A 25 -1.80 -14.08 -31.38
N PHE A 26 -1.47 -14.73 -32.49
CA PHE A 26 -2.43 -15.54 -33.24
C PHE A 26 -2.55 -16.87 -32.52
N VAL A 27 -3.59 -16.98 -31.71
CA VAL A 27 -3.90 -18.20 -30.98
C VAL A 27 -5.20 -18.73 -31.53
N ALA A 28 -5.22 -20.01 -31.92
CA ALA A 28 -6.41 -20.64 -32.46
C ALA A 28 -7.57 -20.52 -31.44
N ALA A 29 -8.80 -20.40 -31.93
CA ALA A 29 -9.97 -20.34 -31.07
C ALA A 29 -9.97 -21.54 -30.11
N GLY A 30 -9.96 -21.27 -28.80
CA GLY A 30 -9.93 -22.30 -27.75
C GLY A 30 -8.56 -22.57 -27.10
N LEU A 31 -7.48 -21.94 -27.57
CA LEU A 31 -6.16 -22.02 -26.92
C LEU A 31 -5.90 -20.77 -26.06
N LEU A 32 -5.21 -20.96 -24.92
CA LEU A 32 -4.82 -19.87 -24.01
C LEU A 32 -3.77 -18.98 -24.69
N SER A 33 -4.03 -17.68 -24.78
CA SER A 33 -3.12 -16.72 -25.41
C SER A 33 -2.16 -16.09 -24.40
N ARG A 34 -0.96 -15.72 -24.86
CA ARG A 34 -0.03 -14.88 -24.09
C ARG A 34 -0.67 -13.53 -23.69
N ALA A 35 -1.68 -13.08 -24.44
CA ALA A 35 -2.49 -11.91 -24.11
C ALA A 35 -3.38 -12.13 -22.86
N ASP A 36 -3.85 -13.35 -22.61
CA ASP A 36 -4.61 -13.70 -21.40
C ASP A 36 -3.71 -13.65 -20.15
N TYR A 37 -2.40 -13.82 -20.34
CA TYR A 37 -1.39 -13.64 -19.31
C TYR A 37 -0.96 -12.19 -19.07
N ARG A 38 -1.42 -11.21 -19.87
CA ARG A 38 -1.29 -9.79 -19.50
C ARG A 38 -2.32 -9.53 -18.40
N ARG A 39 -1.98 -9.97 -17.18
CA ARG A 39 -2.61 -9.56 -15.94
C ARG A 39 -2.97 -8.09 -16.06
N THR A 40 -4.26 -7.78 -15.98
CA THR A 40 -4.75 -6.43 -15.74
C THR A 40 -3.85 -5.81 -14.66
N PRO A 41 -3.32 -4.59 -14.85
CA PRO A 41 -2.57 -3.92 -13.80
C PRO A 41 -3.53 -3.71 -12.63
N ARG A 42 -3.57 -4.69 -11.72
CA ARG A 42 -4.46 -4.69 -10.57
C ARG A 42 -4.02 -3.54 -9.69
N ALA A 43 -4.85 -2.50 -9.71
CA ALA A 43 -4.85 -1.29 -8.89
C ALA A 43 -3.58 -1.10 -8.03
N THR A 44 -2.56 -0.46 -8.60
CA THR A 44 -1.33 -0.04 -7.89
C THR A 44 -1.61 0.80 -6.64
N ARG A 45 -2.75 1.50 -6.57
CA ARG A 45 -3.14 2.29 -5.39
C ARG A 45 -3.33 1.46 -4.12
N ILE A 46 -3.86 0.24 -4.22
CA ILE A 46 -4.06 -0.63 -3.04
C ILE A 46 -2.70 -1.04 -2.44
N LYS A 47 -1.65 -1.14 -3.27
CA LYS A 47 -0.32 -1.55 -2.84
C LYS A 47 0.37 -0.56 -1.90
N LEU A 48 0.02 0.73 -1.96
CA LEU A 48 0.66 1.76 -1.11
C LEU A 48 -0.14 2.07 0.16
N ILE A 49 -1.45 1.87 0.15
CA ILE A 49 -2.30 2.10 1.33
C ILE A 49 -1.91 1.14 2.45
N PHE A 50 -1.65 -0.12 2.12
CA PHE A 50 -1.32 -1.16 3.10
C PHE A 50 -0.03 -0.88 3.92
N PRO A 51 1.12 -0.56 3.31
CA PRO A 51 2.33 -0.24 4.08
C PRO A 51 2.19 1.04 4.89
N ILE A 52 1.50 2.07 4.36
CA ILE A 52 1.27 3.32 5.10
C ILE A 52 0.39 3.05 6.33
N ALA A 53 -0.71 2.32 6.16
CA ALA A 53 -1.58 1.95 7.26
C ALA A 53 -0.83 1.12 8.32
N PHE A 54 0.04 0.20 7.88
CA PHE A 54 0.88 -0.58 8.79
C PHE A 54 1.84 0.29 9.61
N ILE A 55 2.52 1.25 9.00
CA ILE A 55 3.42 2.18 9.70
C ILE A 55 2.65 3.00 10.74
N ILE A 56 1.48 3.53 10.37
CA ILE A 56 0.61 4.30 11.28
C ILE A 56 0.19 3.42 12.47
N LEU A 57 -0.26 2.20 12.20
CA LEU A 57 -0.70 1.27 13.24
C LEU A 57 0.45 0.89 14.18
N ALA A 58 1.64 0.62 13.64
CA ALA A 58 2.83 0.33 14.42
C ALA A 58 3.24 1.52 15.31
N GLY A 59 3.14 2.75 14.79
CA GLY A 59 3.39 3.97 15.56
C GLY A 59 2.42 4.12 16.74
N ILE A 60 1.12 3.88 16.52
CA ILE A 60 0.10 3.91 17.58
C ILE A 60 0.35 2.80 18.61
N ALA A 61 0.68 1.59 18.16
CA ALA A 61 0.97 0.47 19.03
C ALA A 61 2.18 0.75 19.93
N LEU A 62 3.27 1.27 19.35
CA LEU A 62 4.46 1.67 20.10
C LEU A 62 4.13 2.77 21.12
N LYS A 63 3.41 3.82 20.69
CA LYS A 63 2.98 4.92 21.56
C LYS A 63 2.11 4.44 22.73
N GLY A 64 1.14 3.55 22.47
CA GLY A 64 0.29 2.95 23.50
C GLY A 64 1.07 2.07 24.49
N THR A 65 2.07 1.36 23.99
CA THR A 65 2.98 0.56 24.82
C THR A 65 3.80 1.45 25.76
N VAL A 66 4.39 2.53 25.23
CA VAL A 66 5.12 3.53 26.02
C VAL A 66 4.20 4.15 27.07
N TYR A 67 2.98 4.55 26.67
CA TYR A 67 1.99 5.10 27.60
C TYR A 67 1.64 4.13 28.74
N TYR A 68 1.47 2.84 28.43
CA TYR A 68 1.17 1.81 29.42
C TYR A 68 2.31 1.62 30.43
N PHE A 69 3.55 1.50 29.96
CA PHE A 69 4.71 1.23 30.83
C PHE A 69 5.19 2.45 31.60
N VAL A 70 5.18 3.63 30.98
CA VAL A 70 5.60 4.88 31.64
C VAL A 70 4.54 5.33 32.65
N GLY A 71 3.26 5.15 32.30
CA GLY A 71 2.12 5.60 33.08
C GLY A 71 1.61 6.97 32.64
N PRO A 72 0.33 7.30 32.90
CA PRO A 72 -0.32 8.51 32.40
C PRO A 72 0.36 9.82 32.81
N GLN A 73 0.67 9.96 34.11
CA GLN A 73 1.15 11.23 34.69
C GLN A 73 2.55 11.60 34.19
N THR A 74 3.44 10.63 34.20
CA THR A 74 4.82 10.75 33.71
C THR A 74 4.85 10.96 32.21
N TYR A 75 3.99 10.30 31.44
CA TYR A 75 3.89 10.52 30.00
C TYR A 75 3.45 11.96 29.66
N GLU A 76 2.40 12.46 30.33
CA GLU A 76 1.93 13.84 30.14
C GLU A 76 2.99 14.87 30.54
N ALA A 77 3.74 14.63 31.61
CA ALA A 77 4.86 15.47 31.99
C ALA A 77 5.91 15.55 30.88
N ARG A 78 6.31 14.42 30.29
CA ARG A 78 7.26 14.41 29.16
C ARG A 78 6.74 15.15 27.93
N VAL A 79 5.46 14.95 27.59
CA VAL A 79 4.83 15.67 26.47
C VAL A 79 4.81 17.18 26.75
N SER A 80 4.55 17.60 27.98
CA SER A 80 4.59 19.02 28.37
C SER A 80 6.00 19.62 28.29
N GLU A 81 7.04 18.86 28.68
CA GLU A 81 8.44 19.26 28.50
C GLU A 81 8.76 19.46 27.00
N LEU A 82 8.30 18.54 26.14
CA LEU A 82 8.44 18.64 24.68
C LEU A 82 7.71 19.87 24.09
N GLN A 83 6.54 20.24 24.62
CA GLN A 83 5.81 21.44 24.17
C GLN A 83 6.58 22.74 24.46
N ASN A 84 7.34 22.75 25.56
CA ASN A 84 8.16 23.88 25.96
C ASN A 84 9.51 23.96 25.21
N GLY A 85 9.87 22.91 24.46
CA GLY A 85 11.08 22.87 23.62
C GLY A 85 11.02 23.78 22.39
N GLN A 86 12.12 23.80 21.62
CA GLN A 86 12.26 24.62 20.41
C GLN A 86 12.39 23.75 19.15
N GLY A 87 11.93 24.27 18.00
CA GLY A 87 12.04 23.58 16.72
C GLY A 87 11.19 22.32 16.62
N PHE A 88 11.83 21.17 16.38
CA PHE A 88 11.16 19.88 16.15
C PHE A 88 10.49 19.31 17.41
N ASP A 89 10.89 19.74 18.61
CA ASP A 89 10.33 19.27 19.88
C ASP A 89 8.83 19.56 19.97
N ARG A 90 8.40 20.76 19.53
CA ARG A 90 6.97 21.14 19.52
C ARG A 90 6.13 20.28 18.58
N LEU A 91 6.67 19.93 17.41
CA LEU A 91 6.00 19.03 16.47
C LEU A 91 5.89 17.62 17.04
N GLY A 92 6.97 17.13 17.65
CA GLY A 92 6.96 15.86 18.39
C GLY A 92 5.93 15.87 19.52
N ALA A 93 5.81 16.98 20.26
CA ALA A 93 4.86 17.14 21.34
C ALA A 93 3.40 17.09 20.85
N ALA A 94 3.10 17.71 19.72
CA ALA A 94 1.78 17.67 19.10
C ALA A 94 1.42 16.24 18.66
N ILE A 95 2.37 15.51 18.05
CA ILE A 95 2.16 14.11 17.63
C ILE A 95 2.03 13.18 18.84
N MET A 96 2.72 13.47 19.94
CA MET A 96 2.76 12.62 21.13
C MET A 96 1.64 12.88 22.13
N GLN A 97 0.71 13.82 21.89
CA GLN A 97 -0.44 13.98 22.79
C GLN A 97 -1.24 12.68 22.94
N ALA A 98 -1.72 12.37 24.15
CA ALA A 98 -2.38 11.08 24.41
C ALA A 98 -3.76 11.00 23.74
N ASP A 99 -3.80 10.43 22.53
CA ASP A 99 -5.03 10.21 21.76
C ASP A 99 -5.89 9.07 22.31
N PRO A 100 -7.21 9.04 22.03
CA PRO A 100 -8.09 7.92 22.41
C PRO A 100 -7.58 6.56 21.96
N ALA A 101 -6.97 6.47 20.77
CA ALA A 101 -6.36 5.24 20.25
C ALA A 101 -5.20 4.74 21.12
N THR A 102 -4.33 5.65 21.59
CA THR A 102 -3.21 5.33 22.48
C THR A 102 -3.69 4.75 23.80
N ARG A 103 -4.74 5.34 24.39
CA ARG A 103 -5.35 4.87 25.65
C ARG A 103 -6.03 3.51 25.46
N TRP A 104 -6.70 3.30 24.32
CA TRP A 104 -7.31 2.02 24.00
C TRP A 104 -6.28 0.89 23.89
N VAL A 105 -5.16 1.12 23.20
CA VAL A 105 -4.05 0.15 23.11
C VAL A 105 -3.50 -0.18 24.50
N ALA A 106 -3.27 0.83 25.34
CA ALA A 106 -2.81 0.62 26.71
C ALA A 106 -3.81 -0.21 27.54
N GLY A 107 -5.11 -0.01 27.33
CA GLY A 107 -6.18 -0.82 27.92
C GLY A 107 -6.15 -2.27 27.44
N ALA A 108 -6.01 -2.49 26.12
CA ALA A 108 -5.92 -3.83 25.54
C ALA A 108 -4.69 -4.61 26.05
N ILE A 109 -3.55 -3.94 26.22
CA ILE A 109 -2.34 -4.53 26.84
C ILE A 109 -2.61 -4.92 28.29
N ARG A 110 -3.30 -4.07 29.05
CA ARG A 110 -3.66 -4.37 30.44
C ARG A 110 -4.51 -5.63 30.53
N GLU A 111 -5.56 -5.69 29.70
CA GLU A 111 -6.52 -6.78 29.68
C GLU A 111 -5.86 -8.12 29.29
N SER A 112 -5.02 -8.11 28.26
CA SER A 112 -4.30 -9.31 27.82
C SER A 112 -3.34 -9.82 28.90
N LEU A 113 -2.62 -8.94 29.59
CA LEU A 113 -1.74 -9.32 30.70
C LEU A 113 -2.51 -9.88 31.90
N THR A 114 -3.70 -9.36 32.19
CA THR A 114 -4.56 -9.92 33.24
C THR A 114 -5.14 -11.28 32.87
N SER A 115 -5.45 -11.54 31.59
CA SER A 115 -5.97 -12.84 31.15
C SER A 115 -4.93 -13.97 31.18
N LEU A 116 -3.64 -13.63 31.23
CA LEU A 116 -2.53 -14.58 31.25
C LEU A 116 -2.08 -14.99 32.66
N ARG A 117 -2.60 -14.32 33.70
CA ARG A 117 -2.33 -14.58 35.12
C ARG A 117 -3.44 -15.38 35.76
#